data_AF-A0A427XK76-F1
#
_entry.id   AF-A0A427XK76-F1
#
_cell.length_a   1.000
_cell.length_b   1.000
_cell.length_c   1.000
_cell.angle_alpha   90.00
_cell.angle_beta   90.00
_cell.angle_gamma   90.00
#
_symmetry.space_group_name_H-M   'P 1'
#
loop_
_entity.id
_entity.type
_entity.pdbx_description
1 polymer ?
#
loop_
_entity_poly.entity_id
_entity_poly.type
_entity_poly.pdbx_seq_one_letter_code
_entity_poly.pdbx_strand_id
1 'polypeptide(L)'
;MADPQTLRQLKIKTGVVKRLFKEEQIYREEVVSAGAVLDRLRDEGADGADIRNAWCGPATTKLVEGARMVPLLGKHRPERVMKDSEQMIPRTRKQLEEAMVALEDLVNALHSEADVAATQEFKDAFSIVQQVETAWKGEGN
;
A
#
# COMPACT_ATOMS: atom_id res chain seq x y z
N MET A 1 24.95 14.86 22.52
CA MET A 1 24.93 14.42 21.10
C MET A 1 24.18 13.11 21.05
N ALA A 2 23.14 13.03 20.23
CA ALA A 2 22.36 11.80 20.07
C ALA A 2 23.25 10.61 19.66
N ASP A 3 23.00 9.45 20.26
CA ASP A 3 23.74 8.23 19.95
C ASP A 3 23.53 7.83 18.47
N PRO A 4 24.60 7.63 17.68
CA PRO A 4 24.49 7.34 16.25
C PRO A 4 23.81 6.00 15.96
N GLN A 5 23.87 5.03 16.88
CA GLN A 5 23.18 3.76 16.73
C GLN A 5 21.66 3.98 16.84
N THR A 6 21.21 4.83 17.76
CA THR A 6 19.81 5.20 17.96
C THR A 6 19.24 5.93 16.74
N LEU A 7 19.97 6.89 16.18
CA LEU A 7 19.58 7.58 14.93
C LEU A 7 19.46 6.61 13.74
N ARG A 8 20.38 5.64 13.65
CA ARG A 8 20.31 4.58 12.63
C ARG A 8 19.07 3.71 12.81
N GLN A 9 18.74 3.32 14.04
CA GLN A 9 17.55 2.52 14.33
C GLN A 9 16.25 3.26 13.97
N LEU A 10 16.13 4.55 14.32
CA LEU A 10 15.04 5.44 13.91
C LEU A 10 14.84 5.39 12.39
N LYS A 11 15.92 5.61 11.64
CA LYS A 11 15.88 5.63 10.18
C LYS A 11 15.45 4.29 9.57
N ILE A 12 15.96 3.18 10.12
CA ILE A 12 15.60 1.83 9.65
C ILE A 12 14.12 1.56 9.89
N LYS A 13 13.64 1.74 11.12
CA LYS A 13 12.24 1.46 11.47
C LYS A 13 11.26 2.37 10.72
N THR A 14 11.59 3.65 10.58
CA THR A 14 10.84 4.59 9.74
C THR A 14 10.76 4.11 8.30
N GLY A 15 11.87 3.59 7.74
CA GLY A 15 11.92 3.04 6.39
C GLY A 15 11.07 1.77 6.22
N VAL A 16 10.99 0.93 7.25
CA VAL A 16 10.14 -0.28 7.25
C VAL A 16 8.66 0.11 7.21
N VAL A 17 8.22 1.01 8.10
CA VAL A 17 6.84 1.50 8.14
C VAL A 17 6.43 2.16 6.81
N LYS A 18 7.28 3.05 6.25
CA LYS A 18 7.01 3.69 4.95
C LYS A 18 6.76 2.69 3.82
N ARG A 19 7.51 1.58 3.79
CA ARG A 19 7.40 0.55 2.74
C ARG A 19 6.12 -0.26 2.91
N LEU A 20 5.86 -0.75 4.12
CA LEU A 20 4.66 -1.53 4.43
C LEU A 20 3.38 -0.72 4.22
N PHE A 21 3.39 0.55 4.61
CA PHE A 21 2.26 1.44 4.38
C PHE A 21 1.98 1.61 2.88
N LYS A 22 3.02 1.86 2.06
CA LYS A 22 2.84 1.97 0.60
C LYS A 22 2.41 0.65 -0.03
N GLU A 23 2.94 -0.47 0.45
CA GLU A 23 2.58 -1.81 -0.03
C GLU A 23 1.09 -2.11 0.25
N GLU A 24 0.60 -1.80 1.45
CA GLU A 24 -0.82 -1.93 1.77
C GLU A 24 -1.70 -1.07 0.86
N GLN A 25 -1.32 0.19 0.63
CA GLN A 25 -2.06 1.09 -0.26
C GLN A 25 -2.12 0.55 -1.70
N ILE A 26 -1.01 0.00 -2.21
CA ILE A 26 -0.98 -0.62 -3.54
C ILE A 26 -1.97 -1.78 -3.62
N TYR A 27 -1.97 -2.69 -2.65
CA TYR A 27 -2.91 -3.81 -2.67
C TYR A 27 -4.37 -3.37 -2.57
N ARG A 28 -4.67 -2.31 -1.80
CA ARG A 28 -6.03 -1.73 -1.72
C ARG A 28 -6.45 -1.10 -3.05
N GLU A 29 -5.58 -0.33 -3.68
CA GLU A 29 -5.83 0.26 -5.01
C GLU A 29 -6.04 -0.81 -6.08
N GLU A 30 -5.29 -1.92 -6.03
CA GLU A 30 -5.47 -3.06 -6.93
C GLU A 30 -6.84 -3.71 -6.77
N VAL A 31 -7.33 -3.88 -5.54
CA VAL A 31 -8.68 -4.41 -5.27
C VAL A 31 -9.75 -3.47 -5.84
N VAL A 32 -9.64 -2.17 -5.60
CA VAL A 32 -10.61 -1.18 -6.09
C VAL A 32 -10.60 -1.11 -7.62
N SER A 33 -9.42 -1.05 -8.24
CA SER A 33 -9.30 -0.95 -9.69
C SER A 33 -9.76 -2.22 -10.41
N ALA A 34 -9.43 -3.40 -9.90
CA ALA A 34 -9.91 -4.67 -10.43
C ALA A 34 -11.44 -4.82 -10.23
N GLY A 35 -11.97 -4.38 -9.08
CA GLY A 35 -13.40 -4.38 -8.80
C GLY A 35 -14.18 -3.47 -9.74
N ALA A 36 -13.68 -2.25 -9.96
CA ALA A 36 -14.30 -1.31 -10.89
C ALA A 36 -14.35 -1.86 -12.33
N VAL A 37 -13.38 -2.68 -12.75
CA VAL A 37 -13.44 -3.36 -14.06
C VAL A 37 -14.54 -4.42 -14.06
N LEU A 38 -14.66 -5.23 -13.02
CA LEU A 38 -15.70 -6.25 -12.91
C LEU A 38 -17.10 -5.66 -12.85
N ASP A 39 -17.27 -4.58 -12.09
CA ASP A 39 -18.56 -3.90 -11.94
C ASP A 39 -18.99 -3.26 -13.26
N ARG A 40 -18.07 -2.61 -14.00
CA ARG A 40 -18.36 -2.11 -15.35
C ARG A 40 -18.81 -3.21 -16.30
N LEU A 41 -18.15 -4.37 -16.29
CA LEU A 41 -18.55 -5.49 -17.14
C LEU A 41 -19.92 -6.04 -16.77
N ARG A 42 -20.25 -6.07 -15.47
CA ARG A 42 -21.59 -6.44 -14.99
C ARG A 42 -22.64 -5.44 -15.45
N ASP A 43 -22.35 -4.14 -15.36
CA ASP A 43 -23.25 -3.06 -15.78
C ASP A 43 -23.48 -3.04 -17.30
N GLU A 44 -22.47 -3.41 -18.08
CA GLU A 44 -22.56 -3.59 -19.54
C GLU A 44 -23.34 -4.86 -19.94
N GLY A 45 -23.76 -5.68 -18.97
CA GLY A 45 -24.50 -6.92 -19.21
C GLY A 45 -23.65 -8.04 -19.80
N ALA A 46 -22.33 -7.99 -19.60
CA ALA A 46 -21.42 -9.07 -20.01
C ALA A 46 -21.82 -10.37 -19.30
N ASP A 47 -21.68 -11.49 -20.02
CA ASP A 47 -22.04 -12.78 -19.47
C ASP A 47 -20.95 -13.30 -18.50
N GLY A 48 -21.26 -14.36 -17.76
CA GLY A 48 -20.32 -14.90 -16.77
C GLY A 48 -19.03 -15.46 -17.39
N ALA A 49 -19.00 -15.80 -18.68
CA ALA A 49 -17.78 -16.21 -19.36
C ALA A 49 -16.89 -15.01 -19.69
N ASP A 50 -17.47 -13.91 -20.18
CA ASP A 50 -16.78 -12.68 -20.52
C ASP A 50 -16.18 -12.00 -19.28
N ILE A 51 -16.90 -11.97 -18.15
CA ILE A 51 -16.38 -11.43 -16.88
C ILE A 51 -15.17 -12.23 -16.38
N ARG A 52 -15.24 -13.57 -16.41
CA ARG A 52 -14.13 -14.42 -15.97
C ARG A 52 -12.91 -14.34 -16.88
N ASN A 53 -13.13 -14.11 -18.18
CA ASN A 53 -12.07 -14.01 -19.17
C ASN A 53 -11.60 -12.56 -19.40
N ALA A 54 -12.18 -11.60 -18.69
CA ALA A 54 -11.77 -10.22 -18.75
C ALA A 54 -10.29 -10.07 -18.41
N TRP A 55 -9.65 -9.10 -19.06
CA TRP A 55 -8.25 -8.80 -18.85
C TRP A 55 -8.14 -7.41 -18.25
N CYS A 56 -7.55 -7.33 -17.06
CA CYS A 56 -7.10 -6.06 -16.52
C CYS A 56 -5.67 -5.81 -17.03
N GLY A 57 -5.49 -4.71 -17.74
CA GLY A 57 -4.19 -4.20 -18.18
C GLY A 57 -4.12 -2.70 -17.89
N PRO A 58 -2.92 -2.10 -17.86
CA PRO A 58 -2.79 -0.68 -17.58
C PRO A 58 -3.63 0.14 -18.58
N ALA A 59 -4.37 1.13 -18.05
CA ALA A 59 -5.28 2.01 -18.76
C ALA A 59 -4.63 2.85 -19.89
N THR A 60 -3.34 2.67 -20.16
CA THR A 60 -2.56 3.36 -21.19
C THR A 60 -2.57 2.70 -22.56
N THR A 61 -3.33 1.62 -22.76
CA THR A 61 -3.48 1.03 -24.10
C THR A 61 -4.42 1.92 -24.93
N LYS A 62 -3.85 2.91 -25.63
CA LYS A 62 -4.55 3.60 -26.71
C LYS A 62 -5.16 2.55 -27.64
N LEU A 63 -6.47 2.58 -27.80
CA LEU A 63 -7.17 1.89 -28.87
C LEU A 63 -6.61 2.46 -30.18
N VAL A 64 -5.76 1.69 -30.86
CA VAL A 64 -5.45 1.94 -32.26
C VAL A 64 -6.36 1.01 -33.04
N GLU A 65 -7.38 1.57 -33.69
CA GLU A 65 -8.30 0.83 -34.56
C GLU A 65 -7.50 -0.05 -35.53
N GLY A 66 -7.76 -1.36 -35.50
CA GLY A 66 -7.27 -2.30 -36.50
C GLY A 66 -6.04 -3.15 -36.15
N ALA A 67 -5.41 -2.98 -34.99
CA ALA A 67 -4.31 -3.87 -34.57
C ALA A 67 -4.83 -5.06 -33.75
N ARG A 68 -4.59 -6.29 -34.21
CA ARG A 68 -4.70 -7.50 -33.36
C ARG A 68 -3.89 -7.26 -32.08
N MET A 69 -4.57 -7.24 -30.94
CA MET A 69 -3.92 -7.16 -29.63
C MET A 69 -2.87 -8.27 -29.49
N VAL A 70 -1.59 -7.91 -29.51
CA VAL A 70 -0.53 -8.78 -29.00
C VAL A 70 -0.25 -8.33 -27.56
N PRO A 71 -0.61 -9.12 -26.53
CA PRO A 71 -0.29 -8.80 -25.14
C PRO A 71 1.23 -8.91 -24.95
N LEU A 72 1.91 -7.77 -24.84
CA LEU A 72 3.27 -7.76 -24.30
C LEU A 72 3.17 -7.44 -22.81
N LEU A 73 3.45 -8.48 -22.01
CA LEU A 73 3.62 -8.52 -20.56
C LEU A 73 2.39 -8.23 -19.67
N GLY A 74 1.88 -9.29 -19.03
CA GLY A 74 1.20 -9.19 -17.74
C GLY A 74 -0.30 -8.89 -17.75
N LYS A 75 -1.08 -9.44 -18.69
CA LYS A 75 -2.55 -9.40 -18.54
C LYS A 75 -2.96 -10.40 -17.45
N HIS A 76 -3.43 -9.92 -16.31
CA HIS A 76 -3.98 -10.77 -15.25
C HIS A 76 -5.51 -10.64 -15.22
N ARG A 77 -6.19 -11.73 -14.86
CA ARG A 77 -7.65 -11.72 -14.70
C ARG A 77 -8.02 -10.83 -13.51
N PRO A 78 -8.95 -9.88 -13.65
CA PRO A 78 -9.30 -8.95 -12.57
C PRO A 78 -9.79 -9.70 -11.33
N GLU A 79 -10.58 -10.77 -11.46
CA GLU A 79 -10.98 -11.62 -10.32
C GLU A 79 -9.80 -12.23 -9.57
N ARG A 80 -8.73 -12.63 -10.30
CA ARG A 80 -7.53 -13.18 -9.67
C ARG A 80 -6.73 -12.09 -8.99
N VAL A 81 -6.54 -10.94 -9.65
CA VAL A 81 -5.84 -9.79 -9.06
C VAL A 81 -6.54 -9.36 -7.78
N MET A 82 -7.85 -9.14 -7.83
CA MET A 82 -8.66 -8.82 -6.65
C MET A 82 -8.44 -9.84 -5.53
N LYS A 83 -8.62 -11.13 -5.81
CA LYS A 83 -8.51 -12.18 -4.79
C LYS A 83 -7.09 -12.36 -4.24
N ASP A 84 -6.07 -12.19 -5.07
CA ASP A 84 -4.66 -12.30 -4.67
C ASP A 84 -4.28 -11.09 -3.79
N SER A 85 -4.67 -9.88 -4.20
CA SER A 85 -4.40 -8.64 -3.43
C SER A 85 -5.22 -8.61 -2.11
N GLU A 86 -6.48 -9.05 -2.11
CA GLU A 86 -7.31 -9.19 -0.90
C GLU A 86 -6.67 -10.10 0.16
N GLN A 87 -6.06 -11.21 -0.27
CA GLN A 87 -5.39 -12.12 0.67
C GLN A 87 -4.07 -11.55 1.22
N MET A 88 -3.45 -10.60 0.51
CA MET A 88 -2.23 -9.94 0.95
C MET A 88 -2.50 -8.82 1.97
N ILE A 89 -3.62 -8.09 1.85
CA ILE A 89 -3.95 -6.96 2.73
C ILE A 89 -3.87 -7.32 4.23
N PRO A 90 -4.48 -8.41 4.75
CA PRO A 90 -4.43 -8.74 6.17
C PRO A 90 -3.00 -9.01 6.67
N ARG A 91 -2.18 -9.66 5.84
CA ARG A 91 -0.79 -9.97 6.16
C ARG A 91 0.04 -8.70 6.24
N THR A 92 -0.04 -7.85 5.21
CA THR A 92 0.72 -6.60 5.14
C THR A 92 0.27 -5.62 6.24
N ARG A 93 -1.04 -5.55 6.52
CA ARG A 93 -1.59 -4.76 7.63
C ARG A 93 -1.06 -5.22 8.98
N LYS A 94 -1.06 -6.53 9.26
CA LYS A 94 -0.49 -7.07 10.51
C LYS A 94 1.00 -6.72 10.64
N GLN A 95 1.76 -6.84 9.56
CA GLN A 95 3.17 -6.45 9.56
C GLN A 95 3.36 -4.94 9.78
N LEU A 96 2.48 -4.10 9.22
CA LEU A 96 2.48 -2.66 9.44
C LEU A 96 2.17 -2.33 10.89
N GLU A 97 1.16 -2.98 11.50
CA GLU A 97 0.80 -2.82 12.92
C GLU A 97 1.98 -3.15 13.84
N GLU A 98 2.64 -4.30 13.64
CA GLU A 98 3.83 -4.69 14.40
C GLU A 98 4.99 -3.68 14.22
N ALA A 99 5.19 -3.18 13.00
CA ALA A 99 6.22 -2.18 12.71
C ALA A 99 5.92 -0.80 13.31
N MET A 100 4.64 -0.40 13.33
CA MET A 100 4.16 0.84 13.93
C MET A 100 4.36 0.84 15.43
N VAL A 101 3.93 -0.21 16.14
CA VAL A 101 4.17 -0.37 17.58
C VAL A 101 5.67 -0.26 17.88
N ALA A 102 6.50 -0.98 17.11
CA ALA A 102 7.95 -0.96 17.32
C ALA A 102 8.63 0.38 16.99
N LEU A 103 7.99 1.27 16.22
CA LEU A 103 8.47 2.63 15.94
C LEU A 103 7.95 3.60 17.00
N GLU A 104 6.68 3.50 17.39
CA GLU A 104 6.05 4.28 18.46
C GLU A 104 6.75 4.08 19.79
N ASP A 105 7.03 2.82 20.19
CA ASP A 105 7.77 2.51 21.41
C ASP A 105 9.14 3.22 21.44
N LEU A 106 9.80 3.25 20.29
CA LEU A 106 11.12 3.87 20.15
C LEU A 106 11.02 5.41 20.16
N VAL A 107 10.02 5.98 19.50
CA VAL A 107 9.74 7.42 19.53
C VAL A 107 9.38 7.85 20.96
N ASN A 108 8.56 7.07 21.66
CA ASN A 108 8.14 7.34 23.03
C ASN A 108 9.31 7.23 24.02
N ALA A 109 10.19 6.25 23.87
CA ALA A 109 11.39 6.15 24.70
C ALA A 109 12.31 7.38 24.53
N LEU A 110 12.39 7.92 23.31
CA LEU A 110 13.33 8.98 22.96
C LEU A 110 12.73 10.40 23.02
N HIS A 111 11.42 10.55 23.23
CA HIS A 111 10.75 11.86 23.20
C HIS A 111 11.28 12.81 24.31
N SER A 112 11.81 12.25 25.39
CA SER A 112 12.32 13.01 26.55
C SER A 112 13.76 13.52 26.33
N GLU A 113 14.45 13.00 25.32
CA GLU A 113 15.83 13.36 25.01
C GLU A 113 15.85 14.54 24.01
N ALA A 114 16.11 15.75 24.53
CA ALA A 114 16.14 16.99 23.72
C ALA A 114 17.14 16.91 22.55
N ASP A 115 18.25 16.19 22.74
CA ASP A 115 19.26 15.96 21.70
C ASP A 115 18.71 15.15 20.52
N VAL A 116 17.82 14.18 20.77
CA VAL A 116 17.24 13.31 19.73
C VAL A 116 16.01 13.98 19.11
N ALA A 117 15.17 14.63 19.91
CA ALA A 117 13.96 15.31 19.45
C ALA A 117 14.24 16.44 18.44
N ALA A 118 15.42 17.07 18.53
CA ALA A 118 15.83 18.09 17.57
C ALA A 118 16.23 17.53 16.19
N THR A 119 16.55 16.23 16.10
CA THR A 119 17.07 15.61 14.87
C THR A 119 15.99 15.45 13.80
N GLN A 120 16.43 15.38 12.53
CA GLN A 120 15.52 15.20 11.41
C GLN A 120 14.91 13.79 11.40
N GLU A 121 15.69 12.80 11.83
CA GLU A 121 15.29 11.39 11.90
C GLU A 121 14.08 11.20 12.82
N PHE A 122 14.05 11.91 13.96
CA PHE A 122 12.93 11.88 14.89
C PHE A 122 11.68 12.55 14.28
N LYS A 123 11.84 13.72 13.64
CA LYS A 123 10.73 14.42 12.97
C LYS A 123 10.12 13.61 11.83
N ASP A 124 10.97 12.93 11.06
CA ASP A 124 10.54 12.04 9.98
C ASP A 124 9.77 10.83 10.52
N ALA A 125 10.27 10.21 11.60
CA ALA A 125 9.60 9.10 12.27
C ALA A 125 8.22 9.53 12.79
N PHE A 126 8.15 10.66 13.49
CA PHE A 126 6.91 11.20 14.03
C PHE A 126 5.89 11.55 12.94
N SER A 127 6.35 12.18 11.86
CA SER A 127 5.49 12.50 10.70
C SER A 127 4.87 11.25 10.08
N ILE A 128 5.64 10.15 9.97
CA ILE A 128 5.12 8.89 9.42
C ILE A 128 4.11 8.22 10.36
N VAL A 129 4.38 8.19 11.66
CA VAL A 129 3.42 7.66 12.63
C VAL A 129 2.10 8.42 12.52
N GLN A 130 2.14 9.75 12.48
CA GLN A 130 0.95 10.58 12.32
C GLN A 130 0.23 10.37 10.98
N GLN A 131 0.96 10.18 9.87
CA GLN A 131 0.37 9.87 8.57
C GLN A 131 -0.40 8.54 8.59
N VAL A 132 0.20 7.49 9.15
CA VAL A 132 -0.43 6.16 9.24
C VAL A 132 -1.62 6.19 10.20
N GLU A 133 -1.49 6.83 11.37
CA GLU A 133 -2.61 7.02 12.30
C GLU A 133 -3.77 7.78 11.66
N THR A 134 -3.50 8.85 10.92
CA THR A 134 -4.54 9.64 10.25
C THR A 134 -5.24 8.82 9.18
N ALA A 135 -4.50 8.02 8.42
CA ALA A 135 -5.06 7.09 7.45
C ALA A 135 -5.97 6.05 8.14
N TRP A 136 -5.53 5.44 9.24
CA TRP A 136 -6.34 4.46 9.99
C TRP A 136 -7.58 5.06 10.66
N LYS A 137 -7.48 6.26 11.23
CA LYS A 137 -8.65 6.98 11.77
C LYS A 137 -9.67 7.30 10.68
N GLY A 138 -9.20 7.58 9.46
CA GLY A 138 -10.05 7.80 8.28
C GLY A 138 -10.77 6.54 7.78
N GLU A 139 -10.23 5.35 8.07
CA GLU A 139 -10.83 4.06 7.67
C GLU A 139 -11.95 3.57 8.61
N GLY A 140 -12.25 4.32 9.67
CA GLY A 140 -13.33 4.01 10.61
C GLY A 140 -12.91 2.99 11.65
N ASN A 141 -12.32 3.48 12.74
CA ASN A 141 -12.36 2.85 14.05
C ASN A 141 -13.09 3.77 15.03
#